data_AF-A0A2W7AK28-F1
#
_entry.id   AF-A0A2W7AK28-F1
#
_cell.length_a   1.000
_cell.length_b   1.000
_cell.length_c   1.000
_cell.angle_alpha   90.00
_cell.angle_beta   90.00
_cell.angle_gamma   90.00
#
_symmetry.space_group_name_H-M   'P 1'
#
loop_
_entity.id
_entity.type
_entity.pdbx_description
1 polymer ?
#
loop_
_entity_poly.entity_id
_entity_poly.type
_entity_poly.pdbx_seq_one_letter_code
_entity_poly.pdbx_strand_id
1 'polypeptide(L)'
;MSDEPPIVVRAAPEFQRRLRKLAKRYRQIRDDVQPVLEQLQAGDFAGDQISGIGYTVLKIRIKNSDIQKGKSAGYRLIYQVESSTAVLLLLI
;
A
#
# COMPACT_ATOMS: atom_id res chain seq x y z
N MET A 1 -18.12 -13.90 17.02
CA MET A 1 -17.55 -12.75 16.28
C MET A 1 -16.06 -12.92 16.39
N SER A 2 -15.39 -13.24 15.29
CA SER A 2 -13.99 -13.66 15.33
C SER A 2 -13.11 -12.44 15.56
N ASP A 3 -12.56 -12.31 16.77
CA ASP A 3 -11.42 -11.44 17.05
C ASP A 3 -10.19 -12.01 16.34
N GLU A 4 -10.11 -11.82 15.03
CA GLU A 4 -8.91 -12.14 14.28
C GLU A 4 -7.84 -11.10 14.66
N PRO A 5 -6.61 -11.53 15.01
CA PRO A 5 -5.59 -10.60 15.47
C PRO A 5 -5.32 -9.53 14.40
N PRO A 6 -5.14 -8.26 14.79
CA PRO A 6 -4.97 -7.17 13.84
C PRO A 6 -3.75 -7.43 12.95
N ILE A 7 -3.92 -7.27 11.64
CA ILE A 7 -2.83 -7.49 10.69
C ILE A 7 -1.75 -6.43 10.91
N VAL A 8 -0.53 -6.92 11.08
CA VAL A 8 0.64 -6.09 11.29
C VAL A 8 1.14 -5.58 9.95
N VAL A 9 0.94 -4.29 9.68
CA VAL A 9 1.46 -3.61 8.49
C VAL A 9 2.81 -2.98 8.80
N ARG A 10 3.87 -3.42 8.10
CA ARG A 10 5.24 -2.91 8.23
C ARG A 10 5.65 -2.18 6.98
N ALA A 11 6.52 -1.18 7.12
CA ALA A 11 7.04 -0.39 6.00
C ALA A 11 8.53 -0.62 5.79
N ALA A 12 8.91 -1.13 4.62
CA ALA A 12 10.31 -1.28 4.24
C ALA A 12 11.02 0.09 4.22
N PRO A 13 12.34 0.16 4.49
CA PRO A 13 13.08 1.42 4.46
C PRO A 13 12.96 2.15 3.11
N GLU A 14 12.92 1.40 2.01
CA GLU A 14 12.75 1.94 0.66
C GLU A 14 11.40 2.64 0.48
N PHE A 15 10.32 2.00 0.92
CA PHE A 15 8.98 2.57 0.93
C PHE A 15 8.96 3.89 1.69
N GLN A 16 9.49 3.91 2.93
CA GLN A 16 9.51 5.12 3.76
C GLN A 16 10.28 6.26 3.08
N ARG A 17 11.42 5.94 2.44
CA ARG A 17 12.23 6.92 1.72
C ARG A 17 11.48 7.52 0.53
N ARG A 18 10.79 6.68 -0.27
CA ARG A 18 10.01 7.12 -1.43
C ARG A 18 8.80 7.95 -1.00
N LEU A 19 8.07 7.49 0.01
CA LEU A 19 6.95 8.22 0.59
C LEU A 19 7.39 9.61 1.06
N ARG A 20 8.51 9.72 1.78
CA ARG A 20 9.06 11.03 2.21
C ARG A 20 9.41 11.95 1.03
N LYS A 21 9.93 11.40 -0.07
CA LYS A 21 10.22 12.19 -1.29
C LYS A 21 8.93 12.68 -1.95
N LEU A 22 7.95 11.79 -2.12
CA LEU A 22 6.66 12.12 -2.72
C LEU A 22 5.86 13.11 -1.88
N ALA A 23 5.88 12.98 -0.56
CA ALA A 23 5.21 13.89 0.38
C ALA A 23 5.70 15.34 0.30
N LYS A 24 6.89 15.59 -0.25
CA LYS A 24 7.36 16.96 -0.52
C LYS A 24 6.59 17.62 -1.66
N ARG A 25 6.17 16.82 -2.65
CA ARG A 25 5.48 17.29 -3.87
C ARG A 25 3.96 17.18 -3.75
N TYR A 26 3.47 16.09 -3.16
CA TYR A 26 2.06 15.76 -3.06
C TYR A 26 1.68 15.72 -1.58
N ARG A 27 0.96 16.74 -1.12
CA ARG A 27 0.74 16.97 0.31
C ARG A 27 -0.32 16.02 0.87
N GLN A 28 -1.21 15.52 0.02
CA GLN A 28 -2.28 14.61 0.38
C GLN A 28 -1.86 13.15 0.31
N ILE A 29 -0.60 12.81 -0.06
CA ILE A 29 -0.20 11.40 -0.22
C ILE A 29 -0.42 10.53 1.03
N ARG A 30 -0.30 11.10 2.24
CA ARG A 30 -0.56 10.35 3.48
C ARG A 30 -2.05 10.02 3.61
N ASP A 31 -2.90 11.00 3.34
CA ASP A 31 -4.35 10.86 3.38
C ASP A 31 -4.85 9.94 2.24
N ASP A 32 -4.20 10.00 1.07
CA ASP A 32 -4.49 9.11 -0.07
C ASP A 32 -4.13 7.64 0.24
N VAL A 33 -3.06 7.41 1.02
CA VAL A 33 -2.59 6.06 1.37
C VAL A 33 -3.34 5.49 2.57
N GLN A 34 -3.82 6.33 3.49
CA GLN A 34 -4.45 5.92 4.75
C GLN A 34 -5.61 4.91 4.56
N PRO A 35 -6.57 5.10 3.63
CA PRO A 35 -7.64 4.11 3.42
C PRO A 35 -7.13 2.73 3.01
N VAL A 36 -6.00 2.68 2.30
CA VAL A 36 -5.40 1.40 1.89
C VAL A 36 -4.74 0.71 3.08
N LEU A 37 -4.15 1.47 4.01
CA LEU A 37 -3.60 0.88 5.24
C LEU A 37 -4.69 0.27 6.11
N GLU A 38 -5.83 0.95 6.23
CA GLU A 38 -7.01 0.46 6.97
C GLU A 38 -7.57 -0.82 6.36
N GLN A 39 -7.67 -0.90 5.02
CA GLN A 39 -8.06 -2.12 4.31
C GLN A 39 -7.11 -3.28 4.60
N LEU A 40 -5.79 -3.04 4.54
CA LEU A 40 -4.79 -4.07 4.84
C LEU A 40 -4.87 -4.53 6.30
N GLN A 41 -5.12 -3.62 7.25
CA GLN A 41 -5.29 -3.96 8.66
C GLN A 41 -6.56 -4.79 8.93
N ALA A 42 -7.59 -4.59 8.11
CA ALA A 42 -8.84 -5.36 8.16
C ALA A 42 -8.78 -6.72 7.43
N GLY A 43 -7.66 -7.05 6.77
CA GLY A 43 -7.49 -8.31 6.06
C GLY A 43 -7.99 -8.32 4.62
N ASP A 44 -8.35 -7.15 4.09
CA ASP A 44 -8.67 -6.99 2.69
C ASP A 44 -7.40 -6.78 1.87
N PHE A 45 -6.81 -7.88 1.41
CA PHE A 45 -5.63 -7.87 0.54
C PHE A 45 -6.03 -7.61 -0.92
N ALA A 46 -6.43 -6.38 -1.23
CA ALA A 46 -6.80 -5.96 -2.57
C ALA A 46 -5.59 -5.60 -3.46
N GLY A 47 -5.66 -5.95 -4.75
CA GLY A 47 -4.68 -5.54 -5.75
C GLY A 47 -4.44 -6.57 -6.85
N ASP A 48 -3.66 -6.18 -7.85
CA ASP A 48 -3.19 -7.09 -8.90
C ASP A 48 -1.95 -7.83 -8.40
N GLN A 49 -1.98 -9.17 -8.38
CA GLN A 49 -0.78 -9.96 -8.08
C GLN A 49 0.27 -9.76 -9.18
N ILE A 50 1.51 -9.52 -8.78
CA ILE A 50 2.65 -9.46 -9.69
C ILE A 50 3.16 -10.89 -9.91
N SER A 51 3.07 -11.38 -11.15
CA SER A 51 3.51 -12.71 -11.53
C SER A 51 5.03 -12.80 -11.71
N GLY A 52 5.58 -14.02 -11.73
CA GLY A 52 7.01 -14.26 -11.94
C GLY A 52 7.87 -14.00 -10.71
N ILE A 53 7.26 -13.80 -9.55
CA ILE A 53 7.93 -13.63 -8.25
C ILE A 53 7.50 -14.79 -7.36
N GLY A 54 8.44 -15.45 -6.68
CA GLY A 54 8.15 -16.57 -5.77
C GLY A 54 7.42 -16.20 -4.48
N TYR A 55 6.94 -14.96 -4.37
CA TYR A 55 6.27 -14.41 -3.20
C TYR A 55 4.92 -13.80 -3.60
N THR A 56 3.99 -13.75 -2.65
CA THR A 56 2.69 -13.09 -2.83
C THR A 56 2.85 -11.58 -2.76
N VAL A 57 3.17 -10.97 -3.90
CA VAL A 57 3.31 -9.51 -4.05
C VAL A 57 2.12 -8.97 -4.82
N LEU A 58 1.42 -8.00 -4.23
CA LEU A 58 0.27 -7.34 -4.84
C LEU A 58 0.58 -5.86 -5.12
N LYS A 59 -0.14 -5.33 -6.11
CA LYS A 59 -0.05 -3.94 -6.53
C LYS A 59 -1.43 -3.30 -6.53
N ILE A 60 -1.58 -2.20 -5.82
CA ILE A 60 -2.80 -1.40 -5.78
C ILE A 60 -2.56 -0.01 -6.37
N ARG A 61 -3.54 0.48 -7.16
CA ARG A 61 -3.53 1.83 -7.73
C ARG A 61 -4.25 2.80 -6.80
N ILE A 62 -3.51 3.75 -6.25
CA ILE A 62 -4.02 4.77 -5.34
C ILE A 62 -4.24 6.05 -6.14
N LYS A 63 -5.39 6.70 -5.97
CA LYS A 63 -5.63 8.02 -6.56
C LYS A 63 -4.65 9.01 -5.93
N ASN A 64 -4.09 9.90 -6.74
CA ASN A 64 -3.34 11.05 -6.22
C ASN A 64 -4.31 12.24 -6.19
N SER A 65 -4.64 12.72 -4.99
CA SER A 65 -5.61 13.82 -4.83
C SER A 65 -5.02 15.19 -5.15
N ASP A 66 -3.69 15.33 -5.15
CA ASP A 66 -2.99 16.57 -5.55
C ASP A 66 -2.99 16.79 -7.07
N ILE A 67 -3.47 15.83 -7.89
CA ILE A 67 -3.59 15.97 -9.33
C ILE A 67 -5.04 15.81 -9.80
N GLN A 68 -5.49 16.63 -10.74
CA GLN A 68 -6.81 16.52 -11.37
C GLN A 68 -6.84 15.43 -12.45
N LYS A 69 -6.39 14.22 -12.09
CA LYS A 69 -6.35 13.03 -12.96
C LYS A 69 -6.85 11.79 -12.23
N GLY A 70 -7.25 10.79 -13.00
CA GLY A 70 -7.70 9.50 -12.45
C GLY A 70 -6.56 8.64 -11.89
N LYS A 71 -6.93 7.45 -11.38
CA LYS A 71 -6.01 6.46 -10.78
C LYS A 71 -4.84 6.06 -11.68
N SER A 72 -4.97 6.16 -12.99
CA SER A 72 -3.90 5.86 -13.96
C SER A 72 -2.67 6.76 -13.82
N ALA A 73 -2.87 7.99 -13.35
CA ALA A 73 -1.82 8.97 -13.09
C ALA A 73 -1.43 9.05 -11.59
N GLY A 74 -2.05 8.23 -10.74
CA GLY A 74 -1.82 8.21 -9.29
C GLY A 74 -0.60 7.37 -8.88
N TYR A 75 -0.63 6.89 -7.65
CA TYR A 75 0.45 6.09 -7.08
C TYR A 75 0.25 4.60 -7.33
N ARG A 76 1.35 3.85 -7.28
CA ARG A 76 1.32 2.39 -7.27
C ARG A 76 1.93 1.93 -5.96
N LEU A 77 1.09 1.49 -5.03
CA LEU A 77 1.57 0.83 -3.83
C LEU A 77 1.81 -0.64 -4.14
N ILE A 78 3.01 -1.12 -3.83
CA ILE A 78 3.40 -2.51 -3.96
C ILE A 78 3.67 -3.04 -2.55
N TYR A 79 3.02 -4.13 -2.18
CA TYR A 79 3.18 -4.76 -0.88
C TYR A 79 3.27 -6.29 -1.02
N GLN A 80 3.91 -6.93 -0.04
CA GLN A 80 4.00 -8.37 0.09
C GLN A 80 3.10 -8.83 1.23
N VAL A 81 2.30 -9.86 0.98
CA VAL A 81 1.61 -10.61 2.04
C VAL A 81 2.60 -11.65 2.55
N GLU A 82 3.15 -11.44 3.74
CA GLU A 82 4.12 -12.36 4.34
C GLU A 82 3.43 -13.53 5.05
N SER A 83 2.24 -13.28 5.60
CA SER A 83 1.37 -14.27 6.25
C SER A 83 -0.06 -13.74 6.35
N SER A 84 -0.99 -14.54 6.87
CA SER A 84 -2.37 -14.07 7.16
C SER A 84 -2.44 -12.92 8.15
N THR A 85 -1.38 -12.67 8.92
CA THR A 85 -1.34 -11.64 9.97
C THR A 85 -0.28 -10.55 9.72
N ALA A 86 0.42 -10.56 8.59
CA ALA A 86 1.51 -9.61 8.34
C ALA A 86 1.66 -9.21 6.87
N VAL A 87 1.82 -7.90 6.66
CA VAL A 87 2.03 -7.27 5.35
C VAL A 87 3.26 -6.37 5.40
N LEU A 88 4.08 -6.43 4.36
CA LEU A 88 5.23 -5.55 4.18
C LEU A 88 5.01 -4.62 2.98
N LEU A 89 4.96 -3.30 3.23
CA LEU A 89 4.92 -2.27 2.19
C LEU A 89 6.33 -2.11 1.59
N LEU A 90 6.45 -2.36 0.28
CA LEU A 90 7.73 -2.40 -0.42
C LEU A 90 8.05 -1.08 -1.12
N LEU A 91 7.12 -0.59 -1.95
CA LEU A 91 7.33 0.57 -2.83
C LEU A 91 6.04 1.39 -2.98
N ILE A 92 6.22 2.69 -3.27
CA ILE A 92 5.16 3.65 -3.62
C ILE A 92 5.66 4.68 -4.63
#